data_AF-A0A7S3C0U0-F1
#
_entry.id   AF-A0A7S3C0U0-F1
#
_cell.length_a   1.000
_cell.length_b   1.000
_cell.length_c   1.000
_cell.angle_alpha   90.00
_cell.angle_beta   90.00
_cell.angle_gamma   90.00
#
_symmetry.space_group_name_H-M   'P 1'
#
loop_
_entity.id
_entity.type
_entity.pdbx_description
1 polymer ?
#
loop_
_entity_poly.entity_id
_entity_poly.type
_entity_poly.pdbx_seq_one_letter_code
_entity_poly.pdbx_strand_id
1 'polypeptide(L)'
;MKAQLPVDIASLDAAVNDPTHWMWQQWDVDGSGFIERQELLAPGGLVSYVTTQASDHQDGEIPDMRDKHRWYTYWDKDGSGSLEKEEVVRALLKTLKLTSDQARVMMMRNTVDAIWPVFDADGSGSIEKNEFLLPGDGLADTIIATLQYS
;
A
#
# COMPACT_ATOMS: atom_id res chain seq x y z
N MET A 1 -18.73 -17.96 12.09
CA MET A 1 -18.85 -17.18 10.85
C MET A 1 -17.79 -16.10 10.88
N LYS A 2 -16.67 -16.29 10.17
CA LYS A 2 -15.65 -15.25 9.97
C LYS A 2 -15.81 -14.79 8.52
N ALA A 3 -16.33 -13.59 8.32
CA ALA A 3 -16.38 -12.95 7.02
C ALA A 3 -14.95 -12.47 6.69
N GLN A 4 -14.20 -13.34 6.02
CA GLN A 4 -13.15 -12.87 5.13
C GLN A 4 -13.92 -12.34 3.92
N LEU A 5 -13.97 -11.02 3.76
CA LEU A 5 -14.18 -10.43 2.44
C LEU A 5 -12.77 -10.24 1.91
N PRO A 6 -12.24 -11.24 1.18
CA PRO A 6 -10.95 -11.07 0.56
C PRO A 6 -11.13 -9.99 -0.50
N VAL A 7 -10.09 -9.21 -0.75
CA VAL A 7 -9.90 -8.67 -2.09
C VAL A 7 -10.21 -9.83 -3.03
N ASP A 8 -11.12 -9.68 -3.99
CA ASP A 8 -11.53 -10.73 -4.93
C ASP A 8 -10.36 -11.07 -5.90
N ILE A 9 -9.12 -11.11 -5.41
CA ILE A 9 -7.93 -11.72 -6.00
C ILE A 9 -8.27 -13.14 -6.44
N ALA A 10 -9.12 -13.86 -5.70
CA ALA A 10 -9.62 -15.16 -6.14
C ALA A 10 -10.49 -15.07 -7.40
N SER A 11 -11.36 -14.06 -7.52
CA SER A 11 -12.14 -13.83 -8.74
C SER A 11 -11.31 -13.25 -9.88
N LEU A 12 -10.27 -12.46 -9.56
CA LEU A 12 -9.26 -11.96 -10.48
C LEU A 12 -8.44 -13.12 -11.05
N ASP A 13 -7.94 -14.00 -10.19
CA ASP A 13 -7.21 -15.21 -10.57
C ASP A 13 -8.11 -16.15 -11.36
N ALA A 14 -9.37 -16.35 -10.95
CA ALA A 14 -10.35 -17.09 -11.74
C ALA A 14 -10.61 -16.45 -13.11
N ALA A 15 -10.72 -15.12 -13.19
CA ALA A 15 -10.94 -14.40 -14.44
C ALA A 15 -9.74 -14.44 -15.38
N VAL A 16 -8.51 -14.40 -14.85
CA VAL A 16 -7.29 -14.52 -15.66
C VAL A 16 -7.10 -15.95 -16.16
N ASN A 17 -7.49 -16.96 -15.37
CA ASN A 17 -7.36 -18.37 -15.75
C ASN A 17 -8.53 -18.88 -16.61
N ASP A 18 -9.65 -18.17 -16.66
CA ASP A 18 -10.82 -18.51 -17.48
C ASP A 18 -11.23 -17.33 -18.39
N PRO A 19 -10.82 -17.34 -19.68
CA PRO A 19 -11.18 -16.32 -20.65
C PRO A 19 -12.69 -16.17 -20.89
N THR A 20 -13.49 -17.15 -20.45
CA THR A 20 -14.96 -17.08 -20.54
C THR A 20 -15.60 -16.37 -19.35
N HIS A 21 -14.81 -16.03 -18.32
CA HIS A 21 -15.29 -15.33 -17.14
C HIS A 21 -15.83 -13.94 -17.52
N TRP A 22 -16.95 -13.54 -16.91
CA TRP A 22 -17.63 -12.28 -17.23
C TRP A 22 -16.75 -11.04 -17.00
N MET A 23 -15.83 -11.10 -16.02
CA MET A 23 -14.84 -10.04 -15.77
C MET A 23 -13.82 -9.92 -16.90
N TRP A 24 -13.39 -11.06 -17.45
CA TRP A 24 -12.46 -11.08 -18.58
C TRP A 24 -13.10 -10.44 -19.80
N GLN A 25 -14.35 -10.80 -20.11
CA GLN A 25 -15.11 -10.21 -21.22
C GLN A 25 -15.37 -8.70 -21.05
N GLN A 26 -15.34 -8.18 -19.83
CA GLN A 26 -15.46 -6.74 -19.58
C GLN A 26 -14.14 -6.00 -19.83
N TRP A 27 -13.00 -6.67 -19.67
CA TRP A 27 -11.67 -6.09 -19.84
C TRP A 27 -11.06 -6.33 -21.22
N ASP A 28 -11.35 -7.46 -21.84
CA ASP A 28 -10.98 -7.82 -23.21
C ASP A 28 -12.16 -7.49 -24.12
N VAL A 29 -12.27 -6.20 -24.47
CA VAL A 29 -13.44 -5.64 -25.15
C VAL A 29 -13.47 -6.07 -26.62
N ASP A 30 -12.29 -6.26 -27.21
CA ASP A 30 -12.17 -6.73 -28.59
C ASP A 30 -12.21 -8.26 -28.73
N GLY A 31 -12.16 -8.99 -27.61
CA GLY A 31 -12.22 -10.44 -27.57
C GLY A 31 -10.98 -11.10 -28.17
N SER A 32 -9.85 -10.40 -28.17
CA SER A 32 -8.58 -10.88 -28.69
C SER A 32 -7.97 -12.01 -27.84
N GLY A 33 -8.49 -12.22 -26.63
CA GLY A 33 -7.97 -13.17 -25.66
C GLY A 33 -6.80 -12.60 -24.85
N PHE A 34 -6.50 -11.31 -24.97
CA PHE A 34 -5.45 -10.61 -24.24
C PHE A 34 -5.93 -9.21 -23.85
N ILE A 35 -5.54 -8.73 -22.67
CA ILE A 35 -5.84 -7.35 -22.27
C ILE A 35 -4.73 -6.43 -22.79
N GLU A 36 -5.03 -5.64 -23.82
CA GLU A 36 -4.07 -4.69 -24.37
C GLU A 36 -3.91 -3.45 -23.49
N ARG A 37 -2.82 -2.68 -23.69
CA ARG A 37 -2.55 -1.45 -22.89
C ARG A 37 -3.74 -0.47 -22.90
N GLN A 38 -4.43 -0.36 -24.02
CA GLN A 38 -5.56 0.56 -24.19
C GLN A 38 -6.78 0.09 -23.40
N GLU A 39 -7.01 -1.22 -23.33
CA GLU A 39 -8.09 -1.84 -22.56
C GLU A 39 -7.78 -1.88 -21.07
N LEU A 40 -6.52 -2.13 -20.72
CA LEU A 40 -6.00 -2.10 -19.36
C LEU A 40 -6.25 -0.74 -18.67
N LEU A 41 -6.10 0.35 -19.44
CA LEU A 41 -6.28 1.74 -18.98
C LEU A 41 -7.66 2.33 -19.33
N ALA A 42 -8.54 1.56 -19.97
CA ALA A 42 -9.86 2.04 -20.34
C ALA A 42 -10.69 2.37 -19.08
N PRO A 43 -11.65 3.31 -19.18
CA PRO A 43 -12.61 3.56 -18.11
C PRO A 43 -13.38 2.26 -17.78
N GLY A 44 -13.24 1.75 -16.55
CA GLY A 44 -13.80 0.46 -16.15
C GLY A 44 -12.96 -0.78 -16.51
N GLY A 45 -11.78 -0.59 -17.11
CA GLY A 45 -10.79 -1.63 -17.38
C GLY A 45 -10.09 -2.14 -16.13
N LEU A 46 -9.15 -3.08 -16.30
CA LEU A 46 -8.48 -3.77 -15.20
C LEU A 46 -7.84 -2.81 -14.18
N VAL A 47 -7.16 -1.75 -14.64
CA VAL A 47 -6.56 -0.76 -13.71
C VAL A 47 -7.64 -0.02 -12.93
N SER A 48 -8.76 0.35 -13.56
CA SER A 48 -9.86 1.02 -12.87
C SER A 48 -10.50 0.10 -11.84
N TYR A 49 -10.66 -1.19 -12.16
CA TYR A 49 -11.22 -2.17 -11.24
C TYR A 49 -10.29 -2.41 -10.04
N VAL A 50 -8.99 -2.63 -10.30
CA VAL A 50 -7.98 -2.82 -9.25
C VAL A 50 -7.81 -1.57 -8.41
N THR A 51 -7.80 -0.37 -9.00
CA THR A 51 -7.66 0.88 -8.24
C THR A 51 -8.89 1.17 -7.40
N THR A 52 -10.11 0.95 -7.90
CA THR A 52 -11.35 1.09 -7.12
C THR A 52 -11.42 0.05 -5.99
N GLN A 53 -11.11 -1.22 -6.27
CA GLN A 53 -11.10 -2.29 -5.26
C GLN A 53 -9.97 -2.12 -4.23
N ALA A 54 -8.80 -1.65 -4.65
CA ALA A 54 -7.66 -1.37 -3.76
C ALA A 54 -7.87 -0.09 -2.93
N SER A 55 -8.72 0.82 -3.39
CA SER A 55 -9.14 1.98 -2.59
C SER A 55 -10.30 1.68 -1.65
N ASP A 56 -11.06 0.60 -1.86
CA ASP A 56 -12.18 0.18 -0.99
C ASP A 56 -11.76 -0.69 0.20
N HIS A 57 -10.53 -1.22 0.22
CA HIS A 57 -10.02 -1.95 1.38
C HIS A 57 -9.38 -1.00 2.41
N GLN A 58 -10.27 -0.42 3.21
CA GLN A 58 -10.02 0.07 4.58
C GLN A 58 -9.10 1.28 4.75
N ASP A 59 -9.48 2.45 4.25
CA ASP A 59 -9.16 3.69 4.96
C ASP A 59 -10.19 3.89 6.09
N GLY A 60 -10.17 2.99 7.09
CA GLY A 60 -10.55 3.43 8.44
C GLY A 60 -9.68 4.63 8.82
N GLU A 61 -10.17 5.52 9.71
CA GLU A 61 -9.39 6.69 10.14
C GLU A 61 -7.94 6.28 10.42
N ILE A 62 -7.01 6.80 9.60
CA ILE A 62 -5.58 6.55 9.76
C ILE A 62 -5.27 6.90 11.22
N PRO A 63 -4.78 5.93 12.03
CA PRO A 63 -4.52 6.18 13.43
C PRO A 63 -3.58 7.38 13.59
N ASP A 64 -3.81 8.19 14.62
CA ASP A 64 -2.87 9.26 14.96
C ASP A 64 -1.49 8.63 15.23
N MET A 65 -0.46 9.18 14.59
CA MET A 65 0.93 8.74 14.74
C MET A 65 1.40 8.76 16.22
N ARG A 66 0.77 9.58 17.07
CA ARG A 66 0.98 9.58 18.53
C ARG A 66 0.72 8.20 19.15
N ASP A 67 -0.22 7.44 18.61
CA ASP A 67 -0.45 6.04 18.97
C ASP A 67 0.40 5.14 18.07
N LYS A 68 1.72 5.12 18.36
CA LYS A 68 2.72 4.38 17.59
C LYS A 68 2.34 2.90 17.39
N HIS A 69 1.78 2.26 18.42
CA HIS A 69 1.43 0.85 18.37
C HIS A 69 0.26 0.61 17.41
N ARG A 70 -0.79 1.42 17.52
CA ARG A 70 -1.96 1.29 16.66
C ARG A 70 -1.64 1.68 15.22
N TRP A 71 -0.79 2.68 15.01
CA TRP A 71 -0.30 3.05 13.68
C TRP A 71 0.49 1.90 13.06
N TYR A 72 1.45 1.33 13.79
CA TYR A 72 2.25 0.20 13.32
C TYR A 72 1.37 -0.97 12.88
N THR A 73 0.49 -1.45 13.75
CA THR A 73 -0.41 -2.57 13.45
C THR A 73 -1.42 -2.26 12.34
N TYR A 74 -1.73 -0.99 12.08
CA TYR A 74 -2.62 -0.61 10.98
C TYR A 74 -1.93 -0.68 9.60
N TRP A 75 -0.62 -0.43 9.57
CA TRP A 75 0.18 -0.40 8.34
C TRP A 75 0.91 -1.69 8.02
N ASP A 76 1.15 -2.54 9.00
CA ASP A 76 1.55 -3.95 8.85
C ASP A 76 0.35 -4.74 8.28
N LYS A 77 0.17 -4.66 6.96
CA LYS A 77 -1.04 -5.16 6.28
C LYS A 77 -1.02 -6.66 6.11
N ASP A 78 0.16 -7.23 5.93
CA ASP A 78 0.34 -8.66 5.81
C ASP A 78 0.42 -9.36 7.18
N GLY A 79 0.56 -8.60 8.28
CA GLY A 79 0.67 -9.12 9.63
C GLY A 79 1.97 -9.87 9.84
N SER A 80 3.01 -9.56 9.07
CA SER A 80 4.35 -10.13 9.17
C SER A 80 5.00 -9.80 10.52
N GLY A 81 4.54 -8.73 11.17
CA GLY A 81 5.11 -8.25 12.42
C GLY A 81 6.31 -7.33 12.21
N SER A 82 6.69 -7.05 10.96
CA SER A 82 7.63 -6.01 10.53
C SER A 82 6.95 -5.09 9.52
N LEU A 83 7.47 -3.87 9.33
CA LEU A 83 6.99 -2.98 8.28
C LEU A 83 7.94 -3.05 7.09
N GLU A 84 7.40 -3.46 5.94
CA GLU A 84 8.16 -3.43 4.70
C GLU A 84 8.28 -1.99 4.17
N LYS A 85 9.28 -1.77 3.31
CA LYS A 85 9.54 -0.47 2.71
C LYS A 85 8.34 0.12 1.98
N GLU A 86 7.61 -0.68 1.20
CA GLU A 86 6.42 -0.19 0.50
C GLU A 86 5.25 0.11 1.45
N GLU A 87 5.17 -0.57 2.60
CA GLU A 87 4.19 -0.25 3.63
C GLU A 87 4.49 1.08 4.30
N VAL A 88 5.76 1.33 4.67
CA VAL A 88 6.20 2.60 5.24
C VAL A 88 6.00 3.76 4.26
N VAL A 89 6.39 3.58 2.99
CA VAL A 89 6.18 4.59 1.95
C VAL A 89 4.69 4.90 1.81
N ARG A 90 3.84 3.87 1.68
CA ARG A 90 2.40 4.05 1.56
C ARG A 90 1.82 4.75 2.78
N ALA A 91 2.27 4.37 3.97
CA ALA A 91 1.84 4.95 5.23
C ALA A 91 2.17 6.44 5.30
N LEU A 92 3.41 6.82 4.98
CA LEU A 92 3.85 8.22 4.95
C LEU A 92 3.07 9.05 3.93
N LEU A 93 2.85 8.53 2.73
CA LEU A 93 2.11 9.24 1.69
C LEU A 93 0.66 9.49 2.10
N LYS A 94 0.01 8.51 2.73
CA LYS A 94 -1.36 8.62 3.22
C LYS A 94 -1.46 9.50 4.47
N THR A 95 -0.56 9.34 5.44
CA THR A 95 -0.51 10.15 6.66
C THR A 95 -0.24 11.62 6.34
N LEU A 96 0.64 11.93 5.38
CA LEU A 96 0.94 13.29 4.93
C LEU A 96 -0.02 13.82 3.86
N LYS A 97 -0.99 13.00 3.41
CA LYS A 97 -1.93 13.31 2.31
C LYS A 97 -1.24 13.78 1.02
N LEU A 98 -0.05 13.23 0.73
CA LEU A 98 0.77 13.57 -0.44
C LEU A 98 0.50 12.66 -1.65
N THR A 99 -0.61 11.91 -1.64
CA THR A 99 -0.95 10.91 -2.66
C THR A 99 -1.33 11.49 -4.02
N SER A 100 -1.58 12.81 -4.11
CA SER A 100 -2.09 13.46 -5.33
C SER A 100 -1.02 13.86 -6.35
N ASP A 101 0.26 13.92 -5.95
CA ASP A 101 1.36 14.44 -6.77
C ASP A 101 2.44 13.37 -6.95
N GLN A 102 2.55 12.85 -8.17
CA GLN A 102 3.49 11.79 -8.51
C GLN A 102 4.95 12.18 -8.28
N ALA A 103 5.31 13.46 -8.45
CA ALA A 103 6.66 13.94 -8.19
C ALA A 103 6.98 13.90 -6.68
N ARG A 104 6.00 14.26 -5.84
CA ARG A 104 6.13 14.15 -4.37
C ARG A 104 6.18 12.71 -3.91
N VAL A 105 5.41 11.82 -4.53
CA VAL A 105 5.46 10.37 -4.28
C VAL A 105 6.86 9.82 -4.55
N MET A 106 7.45 10.15 -5.71
CA MET A 106 8.81 9.73 -6.05
C MET A 106 9.85 10.33 -5.10
N MET A 107 9.73 11.61 -4.75
CA MET A 107 10.64 12.25 -3.81
C MET A 107 10.58 11.59 -2.43
N MET A 108 9.38 11.30 -1.92
CA MET A 108 9.21 10.61 -0.65
C MET A 108 9.83 9.21 -0.68
N ARG A 109 9.63 8.45 -1.76
CA ARG A 109 10.28 7.15 -1.95
C ARG A 109 11.79 7.25 -1.89
N ASN A 110 12.38 8.20 -2.60
CA ASN A 110 13.83 8.40 -2.60
C ASN A 110 14.36 8.82 -1.23
N THR A 111 13.62 9.69 -0.52
CA THR A 111 13.96 10.09 0.85
C THR A 111 13.93 8.88 1.78
N VAL A 112 12.85 8.10 1.75
CA VAL A 112 12.70 6.88 2.57
C VAL A 112 13.80 5.88 2.24
N ASP A 113 14.15 5.68 0.98
CA ASP A 113 15.25 4.81 0.56
C ASP A 113 16.61 5.27 1.11
N ALA A 114 16.89 6.57 1.04
CA ALA A 114 18.15 7.14 1.53
C ALA A 114 18.31 7.01 3.06
N ILE A 115 17.21 7.06 3.80
CA ILE A 115 17.20 6.95 5.27
C ILE A 115 16.84 5.55 5.76
N TRP A 116 16.49 4.61 4.89
CA TRP A 116 16.09 3.25 5.25
C TRP A 116 17.13 2.55 6.15
N PRO A 117 18.43 2.57 5.79
CA PRO A 117 19.46 1.90 6.60
C PRO A 117 19.72 2.55 7.96
N VAL A 118 19.14 3.74 8.21
CA VAL A 118 19.24 4.41 9.52
C VAL A 118 18.24 3.82 10.50
N PHE A 119 17.10 3.32 10.01
CA PHE A 119 16.03 2.75 10.84
C PHE A 119 16.09 1.22 10.92
N ASP A 120 16.46 0.57 9.82
CA ASP A 120 16.73 -0.87 9.73
C ASP A 120 18.17 -1.12 10.24
N ALA A 121 18.31 -1.16 11.57
CA ALA A 121 19.60 -1.18 12.24
C ALA A 121 20.26 -2.56 12.20
N ASP A 122 19.44 -3.62 12.12
CA ASP A 122 19.92 -4.99 11.99
C ASP A 122 20.08 -5.46 10.53
N GLY A 123 19.60 -4.66 9.57
CA GLY A 123 19.71 -4.94 8.14
C GLY A 123 18.77 -6.07 7.70
N SER A 124 17.68 -6.31 8.42
CA SER A 124 16.67 -7.31 8.09
C SER A 124 15.97 -7.03 6.75
N GLY A 125 16.01 -5.79 6.27
CA GLY A 125 15.27 -5.33 5.10
C GLY A 125 13.83 -4.92 5.41
N SER A 126 13.45 -4.98 6.68
CA SER A 126 12.16 -4.53 7.21
C SER A 126 12.37 -3.73 8.49
N ILE A 127 11.33 -3.05 8.98
CA ILE A 127 11.43 -2.33 10.26
C ILE A 127 10.61 -3.09 11.29
N GLU A 128 11.27 -3.79 12.20
CA GLU A 128 10.59 -4.49 13.27
C GLU A 128 10.03 -3.51 14.31
N LYS A 129 9.10 -4.01 15.12
CA LYS A 129 8.40 -3.21 16.12
C LYS A 129 9.34 -2.55 17.13
N ASN A 130 10.42 -3.21 17.50
CA ASN A 130 11.46 -2.69 18.40
C ASN A 130 12.23 -1.53 17.76
N GLU A 131 12.51 -1.59 16.46
CA GLU A 131 13.17 -0.53 15.71
C GLU A 131 12.23 0.65 15.49
N PHE A 132 10.97 0.37 15.15
CA PHE A 132 9.94 1.38 14.98
C PHE A 132 9.67 2.19 16.26
N LEU A 133 9.59 1.50 17.40
CA LEU A 133 9.30 2.09 18.71
C LEU A 133 10.55 2.60 19.44
N LEU A 134 11.74 2.52 18.82
CA LEU A 134 12.99 2.92 19.44
C LEU A 134 12.89 4.39 19.89
N PRO A 135 13.06 4.70 21.19
CA PRO A 135 12.92 6.06 21.68
C PRO A 135 14.03 6.96 21.14
N GLY A 136 13.67 8.08 20.51
CA GLY A 136 14.61 9.10 20.04
C GLY A 136 15.18 8.86 18.64
N ASP A 137 15.45 7.61 18.28
CA ASP A 137 16.04 7.23 16.98
C ASP A 137 15.10 6.37 16.10
N GLY A 138 13.94 5.99 16.62
CA GLY A 138 12.99 5.18 15.88
C GLY A 138 12.29 5.94 14.76
N LEU A 139 11.85 5.18 13.74
CA LEU A 139 11.05 5.72 12.64
C LEU A 139 9.83 6.48 13.15
N ALA A 140 9.19 6.00 14.23
CA ALA A 140 8.01 6.64 14.77
C ALA A 140 8.26 8.08 15.25
N ASP A 141 9.36 8.32 15.96
CA ASP A 141 9.69 9.64 16.47
C ASP A 141 10.08 10.60 15.36
N THR A 142 10.78 10.10 14.32
CA THR A 142 11.13 10.90 13.14
C THR A 142 9.87 11.37 12.39
N ILE A 143 8.88 10.50 12.23
CA ILE A 143 7.62 10.85 11.56
C ILE A 143 6.83 11.85 12.41
N ILE A 144 6.73 11.64 13.73
CA ILE A 144 6.05 12.57 14.64
C ILE A 144 6.72 13.95 14.59
N ALA A 145 8.05 14.01 14.61
CA ALA A 145 8.78 15.26 14.47
C ALA A 145 8.45 15.95 13.14
N THR A 146 8.49 15.22 12.03
CA THR A 146 8.17 15.75 10.70
C THR A 146 6.74 16.30 10.63
N LEU A 147 5.77 15.63 11.28
CA LEU A 147 4.37 16.08 11.37
C LEU A 147 4.17 17.31 12.28
N GLN A 148 5.02 17.50 13.30
CA GLN A 148 4.97 18.67 14.18
C GLN A 148 5.58 19.93 13.54
N TYR A 149 6.48 19.75 12.57
CA TYR A 149 7.16 20.85 11.86
C TYR A 149 6.57 21.17 10.48
N SER A 150 5.49 20.49 10.04
CA SER A 150 4.75 20.79 8.79
C SER A 150 3.49 21.61 9.05
#